data_AF-A0AAV4SK32-F1
#
_entry.id   AF-A0AAV4SK32-F1
#
_cell.length_a   1.000
_cell.length_b   1.000
_cell.length_c   1.000
_cell.angle_alpha   90.00
_cell.angle_beta   90.00
_cell.angle_gamma   90.00
#
_symmetry.space_group_name_H-M   'P 1'
#
loop_
_entity.id
_entity.type
_entity.pdbx_description
1 polymer ?
#
loop_
_entity_poly.entity_id
_entity_poly.type
_entity_poly.pdbx_seq_one_letter_code
_entity_poly.pdbx_strand_id
1 'polypeptide(L)'
;MEAECKFCSKIFKKKKNLYEHLRKTHKINPNISGKVECPLNCGNKFRLHVELRNHLEVSHKHPIQQEIHEFADFESFQLWKTKYEETTGYGYTRRISEKALANGDIKSHFICHRSGIHKSGSTGQRKLKKIGSNKIGTTCPSTLEVTRISSGKVKVVFYKTHIGHKADPEHAVVHKQKGFKRLESIRFGVCAILPTIGKGELIGIDTPVPYISIHQKPLICYAIEAILKLPFIQKVVVLAPSGSLHKMLNVLRENCSLQGQKVMVAEGAETIHESIKSALKILQTCCETQPEVVIVHDGTRPFLPSDEIMFNLIMASKEHGASGFTCPLNAVMVSADESAFLDICFDRNEYVACETPQAFQLEVLSKAYESISTNDLEHGTECLKIVRDYAGIKPKLLPSTSHLWKVTHRKDIFSTAALVKENQSVAIITVSTLEFLPSLKKTLLKSFKSVHVAGIFTPGLFDLYQNFVFIYEHNNPYDIIENMNICNGKKLKFLCTVVHIFTKDFDDTINFVEFQKHASTTGRKLTKSNIVSYIFAWSQTDSTEKVDHSSETVRSLLFDSNVNLSGTIFFS
;
A
#
# COMPACT_ATOMS: atom_id res chain seq x y z
N MET A 1 26.94 47.17 -18.06
CA MET A 1 26.38 48.34 -17.36
C MET A 1 27.13 48.52 -16.06
N GLU A 2 27.98 49.53 -16.01
CA GLU A 2 28.64 49.97 -14.79
C GLU A 2 27.61 50.61 -13.86
N ALA A 3 27.78 50.43 -12.55
CA ALA A 3 26.81 50.89 -11.55
C ALA A 3 27.47 51.91 -10.63
N GLU A 4 26.94 53.12 -10.62
CA GLU A 4 27.45 54.24 -9.81
C GLU A 4 26.77 54.32 -8.45
N CYS A 5 27.55 54.62 -7.40
CA CYS A 5 27.03 54.93 -6.08
C CYS A 5 26.48 56.36 -6.02
N LYS A 6 25.17 56.51 -5.76
CA LYS A 6 24.52 57.83 -5.66
C LYS A 6 24.98 58.71 -4.49
N PHE A 7 25.77 58.18 -3.56
CA PHE A 7 26.19 58.89 -2.35
C PHE A 7 27.67 59.30 -2.37
N CYS A 8 28.49 58.71 -3.24
CA CYS A 8 29.90 59.08 -3.36
C CYS A 8 30.46 58.96 -4.79
N SER A 9 29.58 58.75 -5.78
CA SER A 9 29.88 58.66 -7.21
C SER A 9 30.96 57.63 -7.61
N LYS A 10 31.27 56.67 -6.73
CA LYS A 10 32.15 55.54 -7.09
C LYS A 10 31.47 54.62 -8.10
N ILE A 11 32.19 54.29 -9.16
CA ILE A 11 31.72 53.45 -10.26
C ILE A 11 32.18 52.00 -10.02
N PHE A 12 31.25 51.06 -10.12
CA PHE A 12 31.50 49.63 -9.91
C PHE A 12 31.15 48.83 -11.17
N LYS A 13 32.06 47.94 -11.58
CA LYS A 13 31.87 47.03 -12.73
C LYS A 13 30.68 46.05 -12.55
N LYS A 14 30.30 45.73 -11.30
CA LYS A 14 29.19 44.81 -10.97
C LYS A 14 28.32 45.39 -9.86
N LYS A 15 26.98 45.28 -9.98
CA LYS A 15 26.00 45.73 -8.94
C LYS A 15 26.25 45.12 -7.55
N LYS A 16 26.77 43.88 -7.48
CA LYS A 16 27.12 43.24 -6.20
C LYS A 16 28.14 44.07 -5.41
N ASN A 17 29.15 44.60 -6.09
CA ASN A 17 30.22 45.38 -5.45
C ASN A 17 29.70 46.75 -5.00
N LEU A 18 28.81 47.36 -5.79
CA LEU A 18 28.09 48.56 -5.37
C LEU A 18 27.26 48.30 -4.09
N TYR A 19 26.58 47.16 -3.99
CA TYR A 19 25.78 46.84 -2.81
C TYR A 19 26.62 46.57 -1.56
N GLU A 20 27.76 45.88 -1.70
CA GLU A 20 28.73 45.73 -0.60
C GLU A 20 29.29 47.09 -0.17
N HIS A 21 29.58 47.97 -1.12
CA HIS A 21 30.04 49.32 -0.86
C HIS A 21 28.98 50.16 -0.11
N LEU A 22 27.71 50.13 -0.53
CA LEU A 22 26.61 50.81 0.15
C LEU A 22 26.45 50.35 1.60
N ARG A 23 26.59 49.04 1.86
CA ARG A 23 26.51 48.48 3.22
C ARG A 23 27.69 48.86 4.10
N LYS A 24 28.91 48.78 3.56
CA LYS A 24 30.14 49.02 4.35
C LYS A 24 30.38 50.50 4.58
N THR A 25 30.18 51.32 3.54
CA THR A 25 30.59 52.73 3.53
C THR A 25 29.46 53.66 3.94
N HIS A 26 28.25 53.41 3.43
CA HIS A 26 27.10 54.28 3.67
C HIS A 26 26.13 53.72 4.72
N LYS A 27 26.38 52.51 5.23
CA LYS A 27 25.47 51.78 6.14
C LYS A 27 24.03 51.66 5.60
N ILE A 28 23.85 51.84 4.30
CA ILE A 28 22.56 51.71 3.61
C ILE A 28 22.46 50.28 3.11
N ASN A 29 21.39 49.58 3.46
CA ASN A 29 21.09 48.28 2.88
C ASN A 29 20.30 48.51 1.58
N PRO A 30 20.91 48.36 0.40
CA PRO A 30 20.19 48.58 -0.85
C PRO A 30 19.01 47.62 -0.92
N ASN A 31 17.86 48.13 -1.34
CA ASN A 31 16.64 47.36 -1.50
C ASN A 31 16.81 46.40 -2.68
N ILE A 32 17.31 45.19 -2.39
CA ILE A 32 17.51 44.17 -3.40
C ILE A 32 16.17 43.49 -3.61
N SER A 33 15.49 43.83 -4.70
CA SER A 33 14.20 43.24 -5.09
C SER A 33 14.29 41.72 -4.99
N GLY A 34 13.64 41.13 -3.99
CA GLY A 34 13.53 39.69 -3.91
C GLY A 34 12.43 39.16 -4.83
N LYS A 35 12.23 37.84 -4.84
CA LYS A 35 11.25 37.17 -5.72
C LYS A 35 9.87 36.98 -5.06
N VAL A 36 9.74 37.32 -3.77
CA VAL A 36 8.53 37.16 -2.97
C VAL A 36 7.76 38.47 -3.00
N GLU A 37 6.77 38.56 -3.89
CA GLU A 37 5.96 39.78 -4.08
C GLU A 37 4.76 39.83 -3.11
N CYS A 38 4.43 41.03 -2.62
CA CYS A 38 3.25 41.24 -1.78
C CYS A 38 1.95 40.93 -2.55
N PRO A 39 1.03 40.10 -2.01
CA PRO A 39 -0.22 39.75 -2.69
C PRO A 39 -1.24 40.88 -2.76
N LEU A 40 -1.05 41.97 -2.02
CA LEU A 40 -1.95 43.14 -1.99
C LEU A 40 -1.53 44.24 -2.99
N ASN A 41 -0.64 43.93 -3.93
CA ASN A 41 -0.19 44.83 -5.01
C ASN A 41 0.38 46.19 -4.55
N CYS A 42 1.00 46.25 -3.37
CA CYS A 42 1.66 47.46 -2.88
C CYS A 42 3.05 47.74 -3.51
N GLY A 43 3.46 46.94 -4.49
CA GLY A 43 4.74 47.08 -5.19
C GLY A 43 5.98 46.57 -4.44
N ASN A 44 5.86 46.18 -3.16
CA ASN A 44 6.98 45.68 -2.37
C ASN A 44 7.34 44.22 -2.69
N LYS A 45 8.66 43.94 -2.76
CA LYS A 45 9.21 42.60 -3.02
C LYS A 45 10.27 42.23 -2.00
N PHE A 46 10.19 41.00 -1.50
CA PHE A 46 10.97 40.46 -0.40
C PHE A 46 11.78 39.24 -0.83
N ARG A 47 12.80 38.89 -0.04
CA ARG A 47 13.65 37.72 -0.27
C ARG A 47 13.06 36.48 0.37
N LEU A 48 12.47 36.62 1.56
CA LEU A 48 11.97 35.53 2.38
C LEU A 48 10.49 35.71 2.71
N HIS A 49 9.77 34.60 2.95
CA HIS A 49 8.36 34.66 3.36
C HIS A 49 8.18 35.31 4.75
N VAL A 50 9.19 35.24 5.62
CA VAL A 50 9.17 35.93 6.93
C VAL A 50 9.08 37.45 6.75
N GLU A 51 9.87 38.00 5.83
CA GLU A 51 9.84 39.45 5.53
C GLU A 51 8.47 39.87 4.96
N LEU A 52 7.87 39.04 4.09
CA LEU A 52 6.53 39.27 3.58
C LEU A 52 5.48 39.26 4.70
N ARG A 53 5.53 38.29 5.61
CA ARG A 53 4.58 38.19 6.73
C ARG A 53 4.65 39.41 7.64
N ASN A 54 5.86 39.83 8.04
CA ASN A 54 6.05 41.03 8.84
C ASN A 54 5.50 42.28 8.15
N HIS A 55 5.72 42.41 6.83
CA HIS A 55 5.17 43.51 6.06
C HIS A 55 3.63 43.50 6.02
N LEU A 56 3.00 42.33 5.90
CA LEU A 56 1.54 42.20 5.91
C LEU A 56 0.95 42.62 7.26
N GLU A 57 1.61 42.29 8.37
CA GLU A 57 1.16 42.70 9.70
C GLU A 57 1.35 44.20 9.94
N VAL A 58 2.52 44.75 9.63
CA VAL A 58 2.85 46.15 9.93
C VAL A 58 2.23 47.12 8.94
N SER A 59 2.41 46.89 7.64
CA SER A 59 2.01 47.84 6.60
C SER A 59 0.57 47.65 6.15
N HIS A 60 0.05 46.42 6.22
CA HIS A 60 -1.32 46.11 5.77
C HIS A 60 -2.28 45.77 6.91
N LYS A 61 -1.83 45.79 8.17
CA LYS A 61 -2.63 45.44 9.35
C LYS A 61 -3.35 44.10 9.20
N HIS A 62 -2.76 43.16 8.46
CA HIS A 62 -3.34 41.86 8.18
C HIS A 62 -2.66 40.81 9.07
N PRO A 63 -3.34 40.28 10.11
CA PRO A 63 -2.71 39.39 11.07
C PRO A 63 -2.33 38.06 10.43
N ILE A 64 -1.15 37.54 10.77
CA ILE A 64 -0.69 36.22 10.34
C ILE A 64 -0.89 35.25 11.50
N GLN A 65 -1.69 34.22 11.28
CA GLN A 65 -1.94 33.18 12.26
C GLN A 65 -0.89 32.08 12.13
N GLN A 66 -0.26 31.74 13.26
CA GLN A 66 0.76 30.70 13.38
C GLN A 66 0.29 29.62 14.36
N GLU A 67 0.53 28.35 13.99
CA GLU A 67 0.35 27.19 14.85
C GLU A 67 1.64 26.36 14.88
N ILE A 68 1.86 25.66 16.00
CA ILE A 68 2.97 24.72 16.14
C ILE A 68 2.36 23.34 16.36
N HIS A 69 2.70 22.40 15.49
CA HIS A 69 2.27 21.01 15.57
C HIS A 69 3.48 20.11 15.79
N GLU A 70 3.34 19.11 16.66
CA GLU A 70 4.35 18.10 16.91
C GLU A 70 3.79 16.72 16.57
N PHE A 71 4.54 15.97 15.76
CA PHE A 71 4.18 14.63 15.30
C PHE A 71 5.25 13.63 15.73
N ALA A 72 4.81 12.40 16.02
CA ALA A 72 5.69 11.31 16.39
C ALA A 72 6.69 10.96 15.27
N ASP A 73 6.25 11.06 14.01
CA ASP A 73 7.06 10.79 12.81
C ASP A 73 6.57 11.57 11.58
N PHE A 74 7.31 11.43 10.48
CA PHE A 74 7.02 12.10 9.22
C PHE A 74 5.74 11.58 8.54
N GLU A 75 5.37 10.33 8.77
CA GLU A 75 4.17 9.72 8.17
C GLU A 75 2.90 10.31 8.80
N SER A 76 2.89 10.44 10.13
CA SER A 76 1.85 11.11 10.90
C SER A 76 1.65 12.56 10.44
N PHE A 77 2.75 13.27 10.17
CA PHE A 77 2.70 14.59 9.54
C PHE A 77 2.06 14.55 8.13
N GLN A 78 2.46 13.59 7.28
CA GLN A 78 1.88 13.47 5.93
C GLN A 78 0.37 13.18 5.97
N LEU A 79 -0.09 12.35 6.90
CA LEU A 79 -1.51 12.05 7.11
C LEU A 79 -2.28 13.30 7.55
N TRP A 80 -1.78 14.02 8.56
CA TRP A 80 -2.37 15.28 9.01
C TRP A 80 -2.44 16.30 7.88
N LYS A 81 -1.33 16.48 7.15
CA LYS A 81 -1.23 17.40 6.02
C LYS A 81 -2.25 17.06 4.93
N THR A 82 -2.34 15.77 4.56
CA THR A 82 -3.33 15.28 3.58
C THR A 82 -4.75 15.58 4.03
N LYS A 83 -5.10 15.28 5.28
CA LYS A 83 -6.43 15.56 5.84
C LYS A 83 -6.74 17.06 5.82
N TYR A 84 -5.78 17.91 6.19
CA TYR A 84 -5.93 19.36 6.14
C TYR A 84 -6.21 19.87 4.72
N GLU A 85 -5.44 19.39 3.74
CA GLU A 85 -5.57 19.78 2.34
C GLU A 85 -6.91 19.31 1.74
N GLU A 86 -7.39 18.12 2.10
CA GLU A 86 -8.69 17.58 1.69
C GLU A 86 -9.88 18.35 2.29
N THR A 87 -9.78 18.71 3.57
CA THR A 87 -10.87 19.40 4.30
C THR A 87 -10.98 20.87 3.96
N THR A 88 -9.86 21.53 3.65
CA THR A 88 -9.83 22.98 3.43
C THR A 88 -9.68 23.38 1.96
N GLY A 89 -9.24 22.46 1.09
CA GLY A 89 -8.88 22.75 -0.29
C GLY A 89 -7.55 23.52 -0.46
N TYR A 90 -6.83 23.82 0.62
CA TYR A 90 -5.55 24.53 0.58
C TYR A 90 -4.37 23.57 0.54
N GLY A 91 -3.89 23.26 -0.66
CA GLY A 91 -2.72 22.42 -0.89
C GLY A 91 -1.35 23.06 -0.63
N TYR A 92 -0.35 22.24 -0.32
CA TYR A 92 1.04 22.59 -0.05
C TYR A 92 2.03 21.69 -0.79
N THR A 93 3.00 22.31 -1.46
CA THR A 93 4.01 21.64 -2.29
C THR A 93 5.41 22.03 -1.86
N ARG A 94 6.32 21.05 -1.83
CA ARG A 94 7.76 21.28 -1.60
C ARG A 94 8.39 21.75 -2.91
N ARG A 95 9.07 22.90 -2.89
CA ARG A 95 9.73 23.50 -4.08
C ARG A 95 11.25 23.41 -4.07
N ILE A 96 11.83 23.15 -2.90
CA ILE A 96 13.28 23.12 -2.67
C ILE A 96 13.59 21.78 -2.00
N SER A 97 14.76 21.23 -2.29
CA SER A 97 15.29 20.06 -1.59
C SER A 97 15.45 20.34 -0.10
N GLU A 98 15.54 19.27 0.67
CA GLU A 98 15.67 19.33 2.11
C GLU A 98 17.05 19.85 2.49
N LYS A 99 17.14 20.55 3.63
CA LYS A 99 18.39 21.09 4.13
C LYS A 99 18.74 20.43 5.45
N ALA A 100 19.90 19.79 5.51
CA ALA A 100 20.49 19.35 6.76
C ALA A 100 20.96 20.59 7.56
N LEU A 101 20.66 20.60 8.85
CA LEU A 101 21.11 21.58 9.82
C LEU A 101 22.39 21.10 10.52
N ALA A 102 23.15 22.01 11.12
CA ALA A 102 24.43 21.69 11.77
C ALA A 102 24.29 20.71 12.94
N ASN A 103 23.11 20.62 13.54
CA ASN A 103 22.77 19.70 14.62
C ASN A 103 22.26 18.31 14.13
N GLY A 104 22.26 18.06 12.81
CA GLY A 104 21.79 16.80 12.21
C GLY A 104 20.31 16.77 11.83
N ASP A 105 19.53 17.79 12.20
CA ASP A 105 18.10 17.87 11.85
C ASP A 105 17.89 18.16 10.36
N ILE A 106 16.75 17.73 9.82
CA ILE A 106 16.39 17.98 8.41
C ILE A 106 15.23 18.98 8.34
N LYS A 107 15.47 20.14 7.71
CA LYS A 107 14.45 21.17 7.49
C LYS A 107 13.91 21.13 6.06
N SER A 108 12.58 21.10 5.95
CA SER A 108 11.83 21.10 4.69
C SER A 108 10.77 22.20 4.69
N HIS A 109 10.62 22.87 3.56
CA HIS A 109 9.67 23.98 3.40
C HIS A 109 8.60 23.64 2.36
N PHE A 110 7.34 23.71 2.75
CA PHE A 110 6.21 23.56 1.85
C PHE A 110 5.50 24.90 1.69
N ILE A 111 5.20 25.27 0.46
CA ILE A 111 4.49 26.50 0.12
C ILE A 111 3.12 26.17 -0.44
N CYS A 112 2.15 27.07 -0.26
CA CYS A 112 0.84 26.93 -0.88
C CYS A 112 0.98 26.64 -2.39
N HIS A 113 0.26 25.63 -2.88
CA HIS A 113 0.31 25.16 -4.26
C HIS A 113 -0.10 26.23 -5.28
N ARG A 114 -0.99 27.15 -4.88
CA ARG A 114 -1.43 28.32 -5.66
C ARG A 114 -0.39 29.45 -5.72
N SER A 115 0.56 29.48 -4.79
CA SER A 115 1.59 30.53 -4.69
C SER A 115 2.53 30.57 -5.91
N GLY A 116 2.81 31.77 -6.40
CA GLY A 116 3.77 32.06 -7.47
C GLY A 116 3.13 32.44 -8.81
N ILE A 117 3.99 32.66 -9.80
CA ILE A 117 3.62 33.05 -11.16
C ILE A 117 3.74 31.83 -12.08
N HIS A 118 2.79 31.67 -13.00
CA HIS A 118 2.85 30.65 -14.05
C HIS A 118 4.03 30.92 -14.99
N LYS A 119 4.84 29.90 -15.27
CA LYS A 119 5.93 29.98 -16.25
C LYS A 119 5.68 28.95 -17.35
N SER A 120 5.47 29.41 -18.58
CA SER A 120 5.43 28.53 -19.76
C SER A 120 6.86 28.13 -20.12
N GLY A 121 7.24 26.89 -19.83
CA GLY A 121 8.61 26.41 -19.91
C GLY A 121 9.05 25.76 -21.22
N SER A 122 8.29 25.87 -22.32
CA SER A 122 8.68 25.22 -23.59
C SER A 122 8.23 26.00 -24.81
N THR A 123 9.10 26.07 -25.81
CA THR A 123 8.80 26.45 -27.20
C THR A 123 7.81 25.50 -27.87
N GLY A 124 7.60 24.30 -27.30
CA GLY A 124 6.45 23.44 -27.61
C GLY A 124 5.20 23.93 -26.88
N GLN A 125 4.20 24.40 -27.63
CA GLN A 125 2.89 24.78 -27.10
C GLN A 125 2.16 23.56 -26.53
N ARG A 126 2.39 23.22 -25.26
CA ARG A 126 1.38 22.44 -24.52
C ARG A 126 0.16 23.35 -24.35
N LYS A 127 -0.98 22.97 -24.91
CA LYS A 127 -2.27 23.61 -24.63
C LYS A 127 -2.46 23.69 -23.11
N LEU A 128 -2.75 24.89 -22.60
CA LEU A 128 -3.17 25.07 -21.22
C LEU A 128 -4.38 24.15 -20.95
N LYS A 129 -4.45 23.58 -19.74
CA LYS A 129 -5.65 22.84 -19.32
C LYS A 129 -6.87 23.77 -19.46
N LYS A 130 -8.06 23.22 -19.75
CA LYS A 130 -9.31 24.01 -19.87
C LYS A 130 -9.55 24.95 -18.68
N ILE A 131 -9.06 24.58 -17.49
CA ILE A 131 -9.22 25.29 -16.20
C ILE A 131 -8.15 26.39 -15.99
N GLY A 132 -7.17 26.53 -16.89
CA GLY A 132 -6.13 27.56 -16.78
C GLY A 132 -5.01 27.20 -15.81
N SER A 133 -4.36 28.22 -15.23
CA SER A 133 -3.25 28.03 -14.31
C SER A 133 -3.71 27.96 -12.86
N ASN A 134 -3.15 27.01 -12.10
CA ASN A 134 -3.32 26.92 -10.66
C ASN A 134 -2.69 28.13 -9.91
N LYS A 135 -1.79 28.86 -10.57
CA LYS A 135 -1.00 29.95 -9.99
C LYS A 135 -1.78 31.26 -9.91
N ILE A 136 -1.76 31.90 -8.73
CA ILE A 136 -2.45 33.19 -8.48
C ILE A 136 -1.72 34.41 -9.03
N GLY A 137 -0.52 34.22 -9.62
CA GLY A 137 0.27 35.32 -10.18
C GLY A 137 1.02 36.16 -9.13
N THR A 138 0.90 35.82 -7.84
CA THR A 138 1.59 36.49 -6.73
C THR A 138 1.95 35.48 -5.62
N THR A 139 2.50 35.94 -4.49
CA THR A 139 2.94 35.07 -3.39
C THR A 139 1.87 34.95 -2.31
N CYS A 140 1.42 33.72 -2.04
CA CYS A 140 0.62 33.43 -0.84
C CYS A 140 1.54 33.34 0.39
N PRO A 141 1.22 34.00 1.52
CA PRO A 141 2.06 33.99 2.73
C PRO A 141 2.00 32.68 3.53
N SER A 142 0.99 31.83 3.27
CA SER A 142 0.80 30.53 3.92
C SER A 142 1.88 29.50 3.54
N THR A 143 2.50 28.91 4.58
CA THR A 143 3.62 27.95 4.45
C THR A 143 3.67 26.97 5.61
N LEU A 144 4.20 25.76 5.37
CA LEU A 144 4.60 24.81 6.42
C LEU A 144 6.13 24.74 6.50
N GLU A 145 6.68 25.03 7.67
CA GLU A 145 8.10 24.80 7.97
C GLU A 145 8.23 23.54 8.82
N VAL A 146 8.78 22.48 8.22
CA VAL A 146 8.83 21.14 8.80
C VAL A 146 10.25 20.83 9.20
N THR A 147 10.49 20.55 10.47
CA THR A 147 11.80 20.16 11.00
C THR A 147 11.70 18.72 11.51
N ARG A 148 12.42 17.81 10.87
CA ARG A 148 12.61 16.45 11.36
C ARG A 148 13.79 16.45 12.30
N ILE A 149 13.50 16.17 13.56
CA ILE A 149 14.48 16.11 14.63
C ILE A 149 15.22 14.77 14.51
N SER A 150 16.50 14.72 14.86
CA SER A 150 17.31 13.49 14.86
C SER A 150 16.66 12.30 15.60
N SER A 151 15.81 12.56 16.60
CA SER A 151 15.02 11.56 17.34
C SER A 151 13.83 10.95 16.56
N GLY A 152 13.60 11.38 15.31
CA GLY A 152 12.50 10.92 14.46
C GLY A 152 11.22 11.75 14.57
N LYS A 153 11.06 12.54 15.64
CA LYS A 153 9.93 13.47 15.82
C LYS A 153 9.93 14.58 14.77
N VAL A 154 8.74 15.08 14.44
CA VAL A 154 8.57 16.14 13.44
C VAL A 154 7.87 17.34 14.04
N LYS A 155 8.54 18.48 14.03
CA LYS A 155 7.97 19.77 14.44
C LYS A 155 7.59 20.59 13.22
N VAL A 156 6.34 21.06 13.18
CA VAL A 156 5.80 21.83 12.07
C VAL A 156 5.35 23.19 12.56
N VAL A 157 5.95 24.24 12.02
CA VAL A 157 5.45 25.62 12.18
C VAL A 157 4.55 25.91 11.00
N PHE A 158 3.25 26.04 11.27
CA PHE A 158 2.23 26.24 10.26
C PHE A 158 1.73 27.68 10.26
N TYR A 159 1.98 28.40 9.16
CA TYR A 159 1.40 29.72 8.92
C TYR A 159 0.17 29.54 8.04
N LYS A 160 -1.04 29.66 8.61
CA LYS A 160 -2.28 29.27 7.93
C LYS A 160 -3.00 30.40 7.19
N THR A 161 -2.58 31.65 7.38
CA THR A 161 -3.23 32.80 6.71
C THR A 161 -2.95 32.78 5.21
N HIS A 162 -4.01 32.68 4.40
CA HIS A 162 -3.98 32.84 2.94
C HIS A 162 -4.42 34.24 2.54
N ILE A 163 -3.68 34.89 1.62
CA ILE A 163 -4.00 36.22 1.08
C ILE A 163 -3.88 36.18 -0.44
N GLY A 164 -4.83 36.81 -1.13
CA GLY A 164 -4.88 36.87 -2.59
C GLY A 164 -5.63 35.70 -3.26
N HIS A 165 -6.13 34.73 -2.48
CA HIS A 165 -6.99 33.66 -3.01
C HIS A 165 -7.85 33.01 -1.92
N LYS A 166 -8.97 32.41 -2.34
CA LYS A 166 -9.78 31.49 -1.53
C LYS A 166 -9.41 30.04 -1.82
N ALA A 167 -10.01 29.11 -1.08
CA ALA A 167 -10.00 27.69 -1.41
C ALA A 167 -10.57 27.51 -2.82
N ASP A 168 -9.92 26.66 -3.61
CA ASP A 168 -10.22 26.46 -5.03
C ASP A 168 -10.43 24.97 -5.28
N PRO A 169 -11.70 24.51 -5.25
CA PRO A 169 -12.03 23.10 -5.45
C PRO A 169 -11.58 22.56 -6.81
N GLU A 170 -11.53 23.40 -7.86
CA GLU A 170 -11.14 22.99 -9.22
C GLU A 170 -9.65 22.66 -9.33
N HIS A 171 -8.84 23.25 -8.44
CA HIS A 171 -7.40 23.06 -8.36
C HIS A 171 -6.95 22.25 -7.15
N ALA A 172 -7.88 21.60 -6.46
CA ALA A 172 -7.63 20.83 -5.25
C ALA A 172 -6.45 19.87 -5.42
N VAL A 173 -5.58 19.80 -4.40
CA VAL A 173 -4.44 18.89 -4.41
C VAL A 173 -4.96 17.47 -4.27
N VAL A 174 -4.82 16.71 -5.35
CA VAL A 174 -5.18 15.29 -5.35
C VAL A 174 -4.04 14.52 -4.69
N HIS A 175 -4.18 14.28 -3.39
CA HIS A 175 -3.34 13.35 -2.65
C HIS A 175 -3.49 11.95 -3.27
N LYS A 176 -2.37 11.30 -3.60
CA LYS A 176 -2.39 9.91 -4.07
C LYS A 176 -2.67 8.96 -2.89
N GLN A 177 -3.88 9.03 -2.35
CA GLN A 177 -4.61 7.90 -1.76
C GLN A 177 -5.72 7.48 -2.75
N LYS A 178 -5.38 7.44 -4.03
CA LYS A 178 -6.32 7.47 -5.17
C LYS A 178 -7.14 6.21 -5.37
N GLY A 179 -6.77 5.08 -4.77
CA GLY A 179 -7.43 3.80 -5.01
C GLY A 179 -8.72 3.63 -4.21
N PHE A 180 -8.60 3.62 -2.88
CA PHE A 180 -9.69 3.23 -1.98
C PHE A 180 -10.93 4.13 -2.07
N LYS A 181 -10.77 5.47 -2.00
CA LYS A 181 -11.90 6.42 -2.15
C LYS A 181 -12.61 6.33 -3.52
N ARG A 182 -11.92 5.87 -4.57
CA ARG A 182 -12.54 5.68 -5.89
C ARG A 182 -13.33 4.38 -5.95
N LEU A 183 -12.88 3.31 -5.30
CA LEU A 183 -13.67 2.08 -5.21
C LEU A 183 -15.01 2.34 -4.49
N GLU A 184 -15.01 3.15 -3.42
CA GLU A 184 -16.25 3.56 -2.73
C GLU A 184 -17.18 4.43 -3.59
N SER A 185 -16.70 4.99 -4.70
CA SER A 185 -17.51 5.77 -5.64
C SER A 185 -18.31 4.90 -6.61
N ILE A 186 -18.04 3.59 -6.68
CA ILE A 186 -18.85 2.65 -7.46
C ILE A 186 -20.20 2.49 -6.75
N ARG A 187 -21.27 3.01 -7.36
CA ARG A 187 -22.64 3.03 -6.81
C ARG A 187 -23.58 1.97 -7.42
N PHE A 188 -23.06 1.12 -8.30
CA PHE A 188 -23.81 0.05 -8.94
C PHE A 188 -23.43 -1.33 -8.37
N GLY A 189 -24.31 -2.30 -8.55
CA GLY A 189 -24.10 -3.65 -8.03
C GLY A 189 -22.99 -4.39 -8.76
N VAL A 190 -22.07 -4.99 -8.01
CA VAL A 190 -21.00 -5.83 -8.55
C VAL A 190 -20.95 -7.15 -7.80
N CYS A 191 -20.93 -8.25 -8.53
CA CYS A 191 -20.69 -9.59 -7.99
C CYS A 191 -19.42 -10.20 -8.57
N ALA A 192 -18.88 -11.23 -7.92
CA ALA A 192 -17.73 -11.99 -8.41
C ALA A 192 -18.06 -13.47 -8.54
N ILE A 193 -17.49 -14.13 -9.55
CA ILE A 193 -17.51 -15.57 -9.77
C ILE A 193 -16.07 -16.06 -9.70
N LEU A 194 -15.82 -17.03 -8.82
CA LEU A 194 -14.51 -17.64 -8.60
C LEU A 194 -14.57 -19.12 -9.01
N PRO A 195 -14.30 -19.46 -10.29
CA PRO A 195 -14.05 -20.84 -10.67
C PRO A 195 -12.77 -21.36 -10.00
N THR A 196 -12.83 -22.57 -9.45
CA THR A 196 -11.67 -23.22 -8.81
C THR A 196 -11.19 -24.47 -9.57
N ILE A 197 -11.47 -24.52 -10.88
CA ILE A 197 -11.18 -25.66 -11.74
C ILE A 197 -9.69 -25.75 -12.07
N GLY A 198 -9.14 -26.93 -11.79
CA GLY A 198 -7.76 -27.30 -12.09
C GLY A 198 -7.42 -28.59 -11.34
N LYS A 199 -7.17 -29.67 -12.07
CA LYS A 199 -6.55 -30.87 -11.49
C LYS A 199 -5.11 -30.50 -11.11
N GLY A 200 -4.65 -30.89 -9.92
CA GLY A 200 -3.30 -30.58 -9.41
C GLY A 200 -2.15 -31.28 -10.15
N GLU A 201 -2.39 -31.82 -11.35
CA GLU A 201 -1.49 -32.67 -12.12
C GLU A 201 -0.13 -31.99 -12.36
N LEU A 202 -0.13 -30.68 -12.66
CA LEU A 202 1.08 -29.90 -12.90
C LEU A 202 1.90 -29.58 -11.63
N ILE A 203 1.33 -29.81 -10.45
CA ILE A 203 1.99 -29.62 -9.17
C ILE A 203 2.57 -30.96 -8.65
N GLY A 204 2.09 -32.10 -9.17
CA GLY A 204 2.54 -33.43 -8.76
C GLY A 204 2.11 -33.80 -7.34
N ILE A 205 0.97 -33.25 -6.87
CA ILE A 205 0.41 -33.49 -5.54
C ILE A 205 -1.07 -33.85 -5.70
N ASP A 206 -1.55 -34.85 -4.96
CA ASP A 206 -2.95 -35.30 -5.00
C ASP A 206 -3.96 -34.26 -4.51
N THR A 207 -3.49 -33.22 -3.83
CA THR A 207 -4.33 -32.14 -3.32
C THR A 207 -4.63 -31.13 -4.44
N PRO A 208 -5.91 -30.88 -4.77
CA PRO A 208 -6.26 -29.84 -5.74
C PRO A 208 -5.69 -28.48 -5.35
N VAL A 209 -5.20 -27.75 -6.34
CA VAL A 209 -4.52 -26.44 -6.19
C VAL A 209 -5.23 -25.46 -5.23
N PRO A 210 -6.56 -25.21 -5.31
CA PRO A 210 -7.22 -24.26 -4.40
C PRO A 210 -7.10 -24.62 -2.91
N TYR A 211 -6.87 -25.90 -2.59
CA TYR A 211 -6.75 -26.41 -1.22
C TYR A 211 -5.31 -26.45 -0.70
N ILE A 212 -4.31 -26.14 -1.53
CA ILE A 212 -2.92 -26.08 -1.09
C ILE A 212 -2.78 -25.02 -0.01
N SER A 213 -2.21 -25.41 1.12
CA SER A 213 -2.01 -24.53 2.25
C SER A 213 -0.72 -23.72 2.10
N ILE A 214 -0.85 -22.40 2.22
CA ILE A 214 0.25 -21.44 2.27
C ILE A 214 0.18 -20.75 3.63
N HIS A 215 1.20 -20.96 4.46
CA HIS A 215 1.25 -20.49 5.85
C HIS A 215 0.00 -20.88 6.65
N GLN A 216 -0.36 -22.17 6.63
CA GLN A 216 -1.54 -22.75 7.29
C GLN A 216 -2.89 -22.25 6.80
N LYS A 217 -2.94 -21.55 5.65
CA LYS A 217 -4.18 -21.05 5.05
C LYS A 217 -4.32 -21.56 3.61
N PRO A 218 -5.46 -22.17 3.23
CA PRO A 218 -5.70 -22.62 1.86
C PRO A 218 -5.65 -21.47 0.84
N LEU A 219 -5.06 -21.73 -0.33
CA LEU A 219 -4.85 -20.75 -1.40
C LEU A 219 -6.14 -19.98 -1.76
N ILE A 220 -7.26 -20.71 -1.89
CA ILE A 220 -8.56 -20.12 -2.23
C ILE A 220 -9.04 -19.05 -1.24
N CYS A 221 -8.69 -19.18 0.05
CA CYS A 221 -9.08 -18.20 1.05
C CYS A 221 -8.40 -16.84 0.81
N TYR A 222 -7.18 -16.81 0.26
CA TYR A 222 -6.53 -15.56 -0.11
C TYR A 222 -7.26 -14.85 -1.26
N ALA A 223 -7.65 -15.60 -2.29
CA ALA A 223 -8.38 -15.04 -3.44
C ALA A 223 -9.76 -14.48 -3.02
N ILE A 224 -10.51 -15.24 -2.20
CA ILE A 224 -11.82 -14.80 -1.69
C ILE A 224 -11.68 -13.53 -0.84
N GLU A 225 -10.74 -13.52 0.11
CA GLU A 225 -10.55 -12.35 0.97
C GLU A 225 -10.07 -11.12 0.21
N ALA A 226 -9.22 -11.30 -0.81
CA ALA A 226 -8.81 -10.21 -1.68
C ALA A 226 -10.03 -9.58 -2.38
N ILE A 227 -10.96 -10.38 -2.90
CA ILE A 227 -12.19 -9.89 -3.52
C ILE A 227 -13.12 -9.25 -2.48
N LEU A 228 -13.30 -9.86 -1.30
CA LEU A 228 -14.17 -9.33 -0.24
C LEU A 228 -13.69 -7.99 0.33
N LYS A 229 -12.40 -7.66 0.21
CA LYS A 229 -11.86 -6.34 0.58
C LYS A 229 -12.36 -5.21 -0.32
N LEU A 230 -12.88 -5.51 -1.51
CA LEU A 230 -13.44 -4.51 -2.40
C LEU A 230 -14.82 -4.05 -1.88
N PRO A 231 -14.99 -2.75 -1.54
CA PRO A 231 -16.15 -2.30 -0.77
C PRO A 231 -17.50 -2.43 -1.51
N PHE A 232 -17.48 -2.43 -2.84
CA PHE A 232 -18.66 -2.48 -3.71
C PHE A 232 -19.12 -3.92 -4.06
N ILE A 233 -18.41 -4.95 -3.61
CA ILE A 233 -18.81 -6.35 -3.86
C ILE A 233 -20.06 -6.68 -3.05
N GLN A 234 -21.10 -7.12 -3.74
CA GLN A 234 -22.37 -7.57 -3.16
C GLN A 234 -22.30 -9.05 -2.79
N LYS A 235 -21.94 -9.91 -3.76
CA LYS A 235 -21.79 -11.35 -3.56
C LYS A 235 -20.58 -11.92 -4.30
N VAL A 236 -20.05 -13.01 -3.77
CA VAL A 236 -18.97 -13.82 -4.33
C VAL A 236 -19.48 -15.25 -4.46
N VAL A 237 -19.59 -15.76 -5.68
CA VAL A 237 -19.96 -17.14 -5.98
C VAL A 237 -18.68 -17.93 -6.19
N VAL A 238 -18.36 -18.83 -5.25
CA VAL A 238 -17.21 -19.74 -5.33
C VAL A 238 -17.69 -21.06 -5.88
N LEU A 239 -17.07 -21.52 -6.97
CA LEU A 239 -17.40 -22.79 -7.60
C LEU A 239 -16.38 -23.83 -7.14
N ALA A 240 -16.81 -24.71 -6.23
CA ALA A 240 -15.99 -25.81 -5.75
C ALA A 240 -15.69 -26.80 -6.89
N PRO A 241 -14.57 -27.54 -6.86
CA PRO A 241 -14.37 -28.65 -7.77
C PRO A 241 -15.53 -29.66 -7.69
N SER A 242 -15.85 -30.33 -8.80
CA SER A 242 -16.87 -31.38 -8.88
C SER A 242 -16.72 -32.39 -7.72
N GLY A 243 -17.81 -32.71 -7.03
CA GLY A 243 -17.87 -33.57 -5.85
C GLY A 243 -17.29 -33.00 -4.55
N SER A 244 -16.79 -31.76 -4.55
CA SER A 244 -16.03 -31.18 -3.41
C SER A 244 -16.75 -30.04 -2.68
N LEU A 245 -18.06 -29.90 -2.84
CA LEU A 245 -18.86 -28.83 -2.21
C LEU A 245 -18.71 -28.79 -0.68
N HIS A 246 -18.94 -29.91 0.00
CA HIS A 246 -18.83 -29.99 1.47
C HIS A 246 -17.40 -29.70 1.96
N LYS A 247 -16.39 -30.18 1.22
CA LYS A 247 -14.98 -29.91 1.52
C LYS A 247 -14.68 -28.41 1.42
N MET A 248 -15.15 -27.75 0.36
CA MET A 248 -15.00 -26.29 0.19
C MET A 248 -15.68 -25.53 1.34
N LEU A 249 -16.92 -25.89 1.70
CA LEU A 249 -17.63 -25.26 2.82
C LEU A 249 -16.88 -25.37 4.15
N ASN A 250 -16.34 -26.56 4.46
CA ASN A 250 -15.54 -26.77 5.67
C ASN A 250 -14.25 -25.93 5.65
N VAL A 251 -13.52 -25.95 4.53
CA VAL A 251 -12.31 -25.15 4.33
C VAL A 251 -12.57 -23.67 4.59
N LEU A 252 -13.63 -23.11 3.99
CA LEU A 252 -13.96 -21.70 4.15
C LEU A 252 -14.41 -21.38 5.58
N ARG A 253 -15.20 -22.25 6.23
CA ARG A 253 -15.64 -22.06 7.62
C ARG A 253 -14.47 -22.00 8.59
N GLU A 254 -13.46 -22.84 8.39
CA GLU A 254 -12.33 -22.98 9.29
C GLU A 254 -11.24 -21.90 9.07
N ASN A 255 -11.06 -21.44 7.83
CA ASN A 255 -9.86 -20.68 7.45
C ASN A 255 -10.13 -19.26 6.92
N CYS A 256 -11.37 -18.91 6.61
CA CYS A 256 -11.72 -17.60 6.06
C CYS A 256 -12.48 -16.73 7.07
N SER A 257 -12.19 -15.43 7.10
CA SER A 257 -12.95 -14.44 7.88
C SER A 257 -14.18 -13.94 7.14
N LEU A 258 -15.19 -14.79 6.97
CA LEU A 258 -16.42 -14.47 6.23
C LEU A 258 -17.46 -13.65 7.02
N GLN A 259 -17.03 -12.61 7.73
CA GLN A 259 -17.97 -11.72 8.44
C GLN A 259 -18.93 -11.08 7.42
N GLY A 260 -20.24 -11.37 7.53
CA GLY A 260 -21.29 -10.70 6.73
C GLY A 260 -21.77 -11.39 5.44
N GLN A 261 -21.70 -12.72 5.33
CA GLN A 261 -22.48 -13.57 4.39
C GLN A 261 -22.50 -13.22 2.88
N LYS A 262 -21.47 -12.53 2.36
CA LYS A 262 -21.38 -12.24 0.92
C LYS A 262 -20.91 -13.42 0.06
N VAL A 263 -20.59 -14.58 0.65
CA VAL A 263 -20.04 -15.72 -0.09
C VAL A 263 -21.08 -16.82 -0.24
N MET A 264 -21.32 -17.22 -1.48
CA MET A 264 -22.09 -18.40 -1.85
C MET A 264 -21.14 -19.45 -2.42
N VAL A 265 -21.31 -20.70 -2.03
CA VAL A 265 -20.54 -21.80 -2.59
C VAL A 265 -21.50 -22.69 -3.38
N ALA A 266 -21.12 -22.99 -4.62
CA ALA A 266 -21.83 -23.94 -5.45
C ALA A 266 -20.85 -24.97 -6.00
N GLU A 267 -21.39 -26.08 -6.44
CA GLU A 267 -20.62 -27.10 -7.12
C GLU A 267 -20.30 -26.65 -8.55
N GLY A 268 -19.03 -26.75 -8.94
CA GLY A 268 -18.58 -26.57 -10.30
C GLY A 268 -18.88 -27.79 -11.16
N ALA A 269 -18.99 -27.56 -12.47
CA ALA A 269 -19.09 -28.61 -13.48
C ALA A 269 -17.69 -29.12 -13.89
N GLU A 270 -17.66 -30.04 -14.87
CA GLU A 270 -16.41 -30.61 -15.40
C GLU A 270 -15.54 -29.54 -16.10
N THR A 271 -16.18 -28.57 -16.76
CA THR A 271 -15.48 -27.51 -17.51
C THR A 271 -15.63 -26.14 -16.85
N ILE A 272 -14.70 -25.23 -17.17
CA ILE A 272 -14.71 -23.87 -16.62
C ILE A 272 -15.90 -23.06 -17.12
N HIS A 273 -16.29 -23.20 -18.39
CA HIS A 273 -17.40 -22.45 -18.94
C HIS A 273 -18.76 -22.98 -18.46
N GLU A 274 -18.96 -24.29 -18.30
CA GLU A 274 -20.19 -24.81 -17.68
C GLU A 274 -20.37 -24.33 -16.24
N SER A 275 -19.27 -24.27 -15.50
CA SER A 275 -19.23 -23.76 -14.14
C SER A 275 -19.64 -22.29 -14.10
N ILE A 276 -19.04 -21.46 -14.95
CA ILE A 276 -19.40 -20.04 -15.05
C ILE A 276 -20.87 -19.87 -15.50
N LYS A 277 -21.35 -20.67 -16.45
CA LYS A 277 -22.75 -20.66 -16.90
C LYS A 277 -23.71 -20.95 -15.75
N SER A 278 -23.40 -21.90 -14.90
CA SER A 278 -24.18 -22.23 -13.70
C SER A 278 -24.12 -21.09 -12.67
N ALA A 279 -22.97 -20.48 -12.46
CA ALA A 279 -22.81 -19.32 -11.58
C ALA A 279 -23.63 -18.11 -12.03
N LEU A 280 -23.72 -17.85 -13.34
CA LEU A 280 -24.55 -16.77 -13.89
C LEU A 280 -26.03 -16.97 -13.54
N LYS A 281 -26.54 -18.21 -13.66
CA LYS A 281 -27.91 -18.56 -13.23
C LYS A 281 -28.12 -18.34 -11.73
N ILE A 282 -27.12 -18.65 -10.91
CA ILE A 282 -27.17 -18.39 -9.46
C ILE A 282 -27.24 -16.88 -9.19
N LEU A 283 -26.41 -16.07 -9.85
CA LEU A 283 -26.46 -14.62 -9.69
C LEU A 283 -27.82 -14.04 -10.10
N GLN A 284 -28.39 -14.54 -11.18
CA GLN A 284 -29.71 -14.12 -11.67
C GLN A 284 -30.86 -14.51 -10.72
N THR A 285 -30.78 -15.64 -10.03
CA THR A 285 -31.88 -16.13 -9.18
C THR A 285 -31.72 -15.82 -7.69
N CYS A 286 -30.49 -15.69 -7.19
CA CYS A 286 -30.21 -15.59 -5.76
C CYS A 286 -29.80 -14.19 -5.30
N CYS A 287 -29.69 -13.19 -6.17
CA CYS A 287 -29.40 -11.81 -5.78
C CYS A 287 -30.71 -11.00 -5.61
N GLU A 288 -30.86 -10.31 -4.49
CA GLU A 288 -31.99 -9.40 -4.24
C GLU A 288 -32.02 -8.26 -5.25
N THR A 289 -30.85 -7.69 -5.53
CA THR A 289 -30.62 -6.72 -6.60
C THR A 289 -29.68 -7.32 -7.62
N GLN A 290 -30.05 -7.29 -8.91
CA GLN A 290 -29.17 -7.78 -9.96
C GLN A 290 -27.89 -6.94 -10.03
N PRO A 291 -26.71 -7.58 -10.09
CA PRO A 291 -25.48 -6.85 -10.30
C PRO A 291 -25.42 -6.33 -11.73
N GLU A 292 -24.94 -5.11 -11.91
CA GLU A 292 -24.70 -4.54 -13.24
C GLU A 292 -23.40 -5.08 -13.84
N VAL A 293 -22.41 -5.39 -12.98
CA VAL A 293 -21.12 -5.94 -13.39
C VAL A 293 -20.81 -7.24 -12.65
N VAL A 294 -20.25 -8.20 -13.37
CA VAL A 294 -19.72 -9.46 -12.83
C VAL A 294 -18.22 -9.51 -13.07
N ILE A 295 -17.47 -9.79 -12.00
CA ILE A 295 -16.05 -10.10 -12.05
C ILE A 295 -15.90 -11.61 -12.19
N VAL A 296 -15.08 -12.07 -13.12
CA VAL A 296 -14.63 -13.47 -13.19
C VAL A 296 -13.17 -13.50 -12.76
N HIS A 297 -12.87 -14.19 -11.66
CA HIS A 297 -11.52 -14.25 -11.07
C HIS A 297 -11.11 -15.69 -10.78
N ASP A 298 -9.92 -16.10 -11.17
CA ASP A 298 -9.46 -17.48 -10.92
C ASP A 298 -9.21 -17.68 -9.41
N GLY A 299 -9.84 -18.68 -8.80
CA GLY A 299 -9.70 -18.97 -7.38
C GLY A 299 -8.28 -19.38 -6.95
N THR A 300 -7.38 -19.65 -7.90
CA THR A 300 -5.96 -19.94 -7.67
C THR A 300 -5.04 -18.73 -7.85
N ARG A 301 -5.60 -17.53 -8.02
CA ARG A 301 -4.87 -16.25 -8.04
C ARG A 301 -5.11 -15.46 -6.75
N PRO A 302 -4.20 -15.56 -5.76
CA PRO A 302 -4.42 -15.00 -4.43
C PRO A 302 -4.24 -13.48 -4.35
N PHE A 303 -3.65 -12.86 -5.38
CA PHE A 303 -3.34 -11.44 -5.39
C PHE A 303 -4.22 -10.69 -6.39
N LEU A 304 -4.67 -9.51 -5.98
CA LEU A 304 -5.35 -8.55 -6.84
C LEU A 304 -4.42 -7.36 -7.11
N PRO A 305 -4.59 -6.67 -8.24
CA PRO A 305 -3.86 -5.44 -8.49
C PRO A 305 -4.33 -4.34 -7.52
N SER A 306 -3.62 -3.22 -7.49
CA SER A 306 -4.00 -2.08 -6.64
C SER A 306 -5.43 -1.62 -6.89
N ASP A 307 -6.06 -1.05 -5.86
CA ASP A 307 -7.42 -0.49 -5.92
C ASP A 307 -7.65 0.43 -7.13
N GLU A 308 -6.67 1.26 -7.52
CA GLU A 308 -6.81 2.13 -8.70
C GLU A 308 -6.93 1.34 -10.01
N ILE A 309 -6.19 0.25 -10.13
CA ILE A 309 -6.22 -0.63 -11.30
C ILE A 309 -7.50 -1.45 -11.33
N MET A 310 -7.96 -1.95 -10.17
CA MET A 310 -9.27 -2.60 -10.06
C MET A 310 -10.41 -1.64 -10.45
N PHE A 311 -10.38 -0.39 -9.99
CA PHE A 311 -11.37 0.62 -10.40
C PHE A 311 -11.45 0.77 -11.92
N ASN A 312 -10.29 0.86 -12.59
CA ASN A 312 -10.24 1.02 -14.05
C ASN A 312 -10.84 -0.18 -14.79
N LEU A 313 -10.63 -1.41 -14.29
CA LEU A 313 -11.26 -2.61 -14.83
C LEU A 313 -12.79 -2.51 -14.76
N ILE A 314 -13.33 -2.22 -13.57
CA ILE A 314 -14.78 -2.17 -13.38
C ILE A 314 -15.44 -1.05 -14.20
N MET A 315 -14.80 0.11 -14.30
CA MET A 315 -15.33 1.19 -15.14
C MET A 315 -15.24 0.88 -16.63
N ALA A 316 -14.16 0.25 -17.09
CA ALA A 316 -14.00 -0.15 -18.49
C ALA A 316 -15.03 -1.21 -18.91
N SER A 317 -15.33 -2.19 -18.05
CA SER A 317 -16.40 -3.15 -18.34
C SER A 317 -17.76 -2.47 -18.37
N LYS A 318 -18.02 -1.52 -17.47
CA LYS A 318 -19.27 -0.76 -17.46
C LYS A 318 -19.45 0.09 -18.72
N GLU A 319 -18.38 0.67 -19.26
CA GLU A 319 -18.41 1.49 -20.48
C GLU A 319 -18.46 0.64 -21.77
N HIS A 320 -17.67 -0.43 -21.83
CA HIS A 320 -17.44 -1.19 -23.06
C HIS A 320 -18.12 -2.58 -23.09
N GLY A 321 -18.90 -2.94 -22.06
CA GLY A 321 -19.54 -4.24 -21.91
C GLY A 321 -18.64 -5.31 -21.32
N ALA A 322 -17.34 -5.32 -21.64
CA ALA A 322 -16.37 -6.26 -21.11
C ALA A 322 -14.96 -5.67 -21.05
N SER A 323 -14.17 -6.10 -20.06
CA SER A 323 -12.77 -5.71 -19.93
C SER A 323 -11.94 -6.77 -19.22
N GLY A 324 -10.64 -6.79 -19.48
CA GLY A 324 -9.72 -7.72 -18.85
C GLY A 324 -8.29 -7.20 -18.81
N PHE A 325 -7.48 -7.82 -17.95
CA PHE A 325 -6.08 -7.48 -17.83
C PHE A 325 -5.21 -8.25 -18.81
N THR A 326 -4.11 -7.61 -19.21
CA THR A 326 -3.10 -8.19 -20.10
C THR A 326 -1.71 -7.90 -19.59
N CYS A 327 -0.80 -8.84 -19.81
CA CYS A 327 0.62 -8.65 -19.57
C CYS A 327 1.43 -9.00 -20.84
N PRO A 328 2.61 -8.39 -21.03
CA PRO A 328 3.51 -8.79 -22.10
C PRO A 328 3.93 -10.25 -21.95
N LEU A 329 4.09 -10.94 -23.07
CA LEU A 329 4.65 -12.28 -23.08
C LEU A 329 6.14 -12.25 -22.77
N ASN A 330 6.59 -13.15 -21.89
CA ASN A 330 8.02 -13.30 -21.57
C ASN A 330 8.72 -14.26 -22.54
N ALA A 331 8.09 -15.41 -22.80
CA ALA A 331 8.60 -16.43 -23.71
C ALA A 331 8.27 -16.11 -25.18
N VAL A 332 9.10 -16.62 -26.10
CA VAL A 332 8.81 -16.62 -27.54
C VAL A 332 7.72 -17.65 -27.81
N MET A 333 6.72 -17.27 -28.60
CA MET A 333 5.65 -18.18 -29.02
C MET A 333 6.02 -18.81 -30.35
N VAL A 334 5.85 -20.13 -30.42
CA VAL A 334 6.04 -20.92 -31.62
C VAL A 334 4.89 -21.90 -31.82
N SER A 335 4.53 -22.21 -33.07
CA SER A 335 3.75 -23.41 -33.39
C SER A 335 4.70 -24.55 -33.75
N ALA A 336 4.26 -25.77 -33.48
CA ALA A 336 4.91 -26.97 -33.99
C ALA A 336 3.97 -27.67 -34.98
N ASP A 337 4.55 -28.28 -36.01
CA ASP A 337 3.80 -29.15 -36.93
C ASP A 337 3.42 -30.49 -36.26
N GLU A 338 2.72 -31.35 -36.99
CA GLU A 338 2.31 -32.68 -36.51
C GLU A 338 3.48 -33.59 -36.12
N SER A 339 4.70 -33.31 -36.61
CA SER A 339 5.93 -34.03 -36.31
C SER A 339 6.77 -33.36 -35.21
N ALA A 340 6.21 -32.37 -34.52
CA ALA A 340 6.85 -31.58 -33.46
C ALA A 340 8.07 -30.77 -33.90
N PHE A 341 8.18 -30.44 -35.19
CA PHE A 341 9.16 -29.47 -35.69
C PHE A 341 8.60 -28.05 -35.61
N LEU A 342 9.49 -27.07 -35.44
CA LEU A 342 9.12 -25.66 -35.44
C LEU A 342 8.51 -25.27 -36.79
N ASP A 343 7.29 -24.74 -36.76
CA ASP A 343 6.53 -24.29 -37.94
C ASP A 343 6.53 -22.76 -38.03
N ILE A 344 5.83 -22.07 -37.11
CA ILE A 344 5.73 -20.60 -37.09
C ILE A 344 6.41 -20.07 -35.83
N CYS A 345 7.16 -18.98 -35.97
CA CYS A 345 7.62 -18.14 -34.86
C CYS A 345 6.83 -16.82 -34.88
N PHE A 346 6.06 -16.56 -33.83
CA PHE A 346 5.17 -15.39 -33.76
C PHE A 346 5.92 -14.14 -33.29
N ASP A 347 5.60 -12.96 -33.83
CA ASP A 347 6.10 -11.70 -33.29
C ASP A 347 5.45 -11.44 -31.92
N ARG A 348 6.23 -11.60 -30.86
CA ARG A 348 5.81 -11.42 -29.48
C ARG A 348 5.18 -10.04 -29.21
N ASN A 349 5.48 -9.01 -30.00
CA ASN A 349 4.92 -7.67 -29.80
C ASN A 349 3.44 -7.57 -30.24
N GLU A 350 2.93 -8.52 -31.01
CA GLU A 350 1.53 -8.56 -31.46
C GLU A 350 0.61 -9.27 -30.45
N TYR A 351 1.18 -10.02 -29.51
CA TYR A 351 0.43 -10.87 -28.58
C TYR A 351 0.67 -10.50 -27.13
N VAL A 352 -0.35 -10.74 -26.31
CA VAL A 352 -0.33 -10.50 -24.87
C VAL A 352 -0.98 -11.69 -24.16
N ALA A 353 -0.51 -11.99 -22.96
CA ALA A 353 -1.19 -12.96 -22.10
C ALA A 353 -2.37 -12.28 -21.40
N CYS A 354 -3.53 -12.94 -21.41
CA CYS A 354 -4.69 -12.47 -20.65
C CYS A 354 -4.65 -12.99 -19.22
N GLU A 355 -5.07 -12.15 -18.28
CA GLU A 355 -5.06 -12.43 -16.86
C GLU A 355 -6.44 -12.17 -16.25
N THR A 356 -6.72 -12.81 -15.11
CA THR A 356 -7.87 -12.48 -14.27
C THR A 356 -7.40 -11.66 -13.05
N PRO A 357 -8.23 -10.74 -12.51
CA PRO A 357 -9.67 -10.59 -12.76
C PRO A 357 -10.04 -10.03 -14.15
N GLN A 358 -11.17 -10.50 -14.67
CA GLN A 358 -11.87 -9.92 -15.81
C GLN A 358 -13.23 -9.40 -15.33
N ALA A 359 -13.79 -8.39 -16.00
CA ALA A 359 -15.07 -7.81 -15.62
C ALA A 359 -15.98 -7.63 -16.83
N PHE A 360 -17.28 -7.88 -16.63
CA PHE A 360 -18.29 -7.91 -17.67
C PHE A 360 -19.57 -7.27 -17.18
N GLN A 361 -20.33 -6.62 -18.05
CA GLN A 361 -21.74 -6.36 -17.75
C GLN A 361 -22.47 -7.70 -17.65
N LEU A 362 -23.33 -7.85 -16.64
CA LEU A 362 -24.05 -9.11 -16.42
C LEU A 362 -24.82 -9.55 -17.67
N GLU A 363 -25.58 -8.63 -18.28
CA GLU A 363 -26.40 -8.90 -19.46
C GLU A 363 -25.57 -9.39 -20.65
N VAL A 364 -24.41 -8.76 -20.89
CA VAL A 364 -23.48 -9.12 -21.96
C VAL A 364 -22.92 -10.52 -21.75
N LEU A 365 -22.50 -10.83 -20.53
CA LEU A 365 -21.93 -12.13 -20.20
C LEU A 365 -23.00 -13.23 -20.28
N SER A 366 -24.19 -13.00 -19.72
CA SER A 366 -25.31 -13.94 -19.79
C SER A 366 -25.71 -14.25 -21.23
N LYS A 367 -25.89 -13.22 -22.08
CA LYS A 367 -26.21 -13.40 -23.50
C LYS A 367 -25.17 -14.26 -24.23
N ALA A 368 -23.89 -14.02 -23.95
CA ALA A 368 -22.81 -14.79 -24.57
C ALA A 368 -22.87 -16.27 -24.18
N TYR A 369 -23.13 -16.58 -22.90
CA TYR A 369 -23.23 -17.96 -22.39
C TYR A 369 -24.56 -18.67 -22.70
N GLU A 370 -25.62 -17.92 -23.00
CA GLU A 370 -26.85 -18.47 -23.58
C GLU A 370 -26.64 -18.95 -25.01
N SER A 371 -25.80 -18.24 -25.78
CA SER A 371 -25.56 -18.50 -27.20
C SER A 371 -24.28 -19.31 -27.49
N ILE A 372 -23.50 -19.65 -26.46
CA ILE A 372 -22.24 -20.39 -26.60
C ILE A 372 -22.46 -21.75 -27.25
N SER A 373 -21.59 -22.12 -28.20
CA SER A 373 -21.62 -23.46 -28.81
C SER A 373 -21.16 -24.53 -27.82
N THR A 374 -21.58 -25.78 -28.04
CA THR A 374 -21.11 -26.93 -27.24
C THR A 374 -19.59 -27.06 -27.26
N ASN A 375 -18.95 -26.84 -28.42
CA ASN A 375 -17.49 -26.94 -28.55
C ASN A 375 -16.75 -25.89 -27.70
N ASP A 376 -17.17 -24.61 -27.75
CA ASP A 376 -16.56 -23.58 -26.91
C ASP A 376 -16.93 -23.75 -25.42
N LEU A 377 -18.09 -24.34 -25.12
CA LEU A 377 -18.48 -24.66 -23.75
C LEU A 377 -17.58 -25.75 -23.15
N GLU A 378 -17.21 -26.76 -23.93
CA GLU A 378 -16.38 -27.89 -23.50
C GLU A 378 -14.87 -27.59 -23.51
N HIS A 379 -14.39 -26.88 -24.54
CA HIS A 379 -12.96 -26.69 -24.80
C HIS A 379 -12.48 -25.24 -24.69
N GLY A 380 -13.39 -24.28 -24.54
CA GLY A 380 -13.03 -22.88 -24.38
C GLY A 380 -12.27 -22.62 -23.08
N THR A 381 -11.42 -21.59 -23.09
CA THR A 381 -10.60 -21.21 -21.94
C THR A 381 -10.67 -19.73 -21.57
N GLU A 382 -11.31 -18.88 -22.39
CA GLU A 382 -11.21 -17.43 -22.29
C GLU A 382 -12.58 -16.75 -22.40
N CYS A 383 -13.04 -16.11 -21.32
CA CYS A 383 -14.36 -15.47 -21.25
C CYS A 383 -14.46 -14.24 -22.17
N LEU A 384 -13.38 -13.48 -22.35
CA LEU A 384 -13.35 -12.33 -23.26
C LEU A 384 -13.59 -12.77 -24.72
N LYS A 385 -13.06 -13.93 -25.12
CA LYS A 385 -13.33 -14.54 -26.43
C LYS A 385 -14.82 -14.88 -26.56
N ILE A 386 -15.40 -15.54 -25.55
CA ILE A 386 -16.82 -15.93 -25.58
C ILE A 386 -17.71 -14.69 -25.75
N VAL A 387 -17.44 -13.60 -25.01
CA VAL A 387 -18.21 -12.36 -25.16
C VAL A 387 -18.03 -11.72 -26.54
N ARG A 388 -16.82 -11.72 -27.09
CA ARG A 388 -16.56 -11.22 -28.44
C ARG A 388 -17.34 -11.99 -29.50
N ASP A 389 -17.25 -13.32 -29.45
CA ASP A 389 -17.78 -14.19 -30.49
C ASP A 389 -19.30 -14.33 -30.43
N TYR A 390 -19.88 -14.38 -29.22
CA TYR A 390 -21.31 -14.69 -29.02
C TYR A 390 -22.19 -13.50 -28.60
N ALA A 391 -21.60 -12.41 -28.09
CA ALA A 391 -22.35 -11.18 -27.79
C ALA A 391 -22.00 -10.01 -28.72
N GLY A 392 -21.00 -10.15 -29.59
CA GLY A 392 -20.58 -9.10 -30.54
C GLY A 392 -19.92 -7.89 -29.87
N ILE A 393 -19.48 -8.04 -28.61
CA ILE A 393 -18.85 -6.97 -27.83
C ILE A 393 -17.33 -7.12 -27.88
N LYS A 394 -16.64 -6.08 -28.34
CA LYS A 394 -15.17 -6.05 -28.34
C LYS A 394 -14.63 -5.68 -26.94
N PRO A 395 -14.01 -6.61 -26.19
CA PRO A 395 -13.60 -6.32 -24.81
C PRO A 395 -12.43 -5.33 -24.76
N LYS A 396 -12.42 -4.48 -23.73
CA LYS A 396 -11.34 -3.54 -23.48
C LYS A 396 -10.18 -4.22 -22.73
N LEU A 397 -9.01 -4.26 -23.34
CA LEU A 397 -7.79 -4.77 -22.71
C LEU A 397 -7.08 -3.65 -21.95
N LEU A 398 -6.68 -3.94 -20.71
CA LEU A 398 -5.95 -3.04 -19.83
C LEU A 398 -4.60 -3.64 -19.45
N PRO A 399 -3.52 -2.85 -19.35
CA PRO A 399 -2.24 -3.35 -18.87
C PRO A 399 -2.31 -3.69 -17.37
N SER A 400 -1.68 -4.81 -16.99
CA SER A 400 -1.64 -5.29 -15.62
C SER A 400 -0.33 -4.99 -14.89
N THR A 401 -0.26 -5.36 -13.61
CA THR A 401 0.98 -5.39 -12.81
C THR A 401 1.59 -6.80 -12.77
N SER A 402 2.88 -6.91 -12.44
CA SER A 402 3.68 -8.14 -12.47
C SER A 402 3.24 -9.31 -11.57
N HIS A 403 2.25 -9.13 -10.68
CA HIS A 403 1.90 -10.13 -9.66
C HIS A 403 0.55 -10.84 -9.84
N LEU A 404 -0.01 -10.83 -11.04
CA LEU A 404 -1.34 -11.45 -11.25
C LEU A 404 -1.30 -12.94 -11.58
N TRP A 405 -0.14 -13.59 -11.69
CA TRP A 405 0.00 -14.95 -12.23
C TRP A 405 -0.86 -16.01 -11.51
N LYS A 406 -1.25 -17.05 -12.26
CA LYS A 406 -1.97 -18.21 -11.75
C LYS A 406 -0.98 -19.17 -11.07
N VAL A 407 -1.32 -19.65 -9.88
CA VAL A 407 -0.54 -20.73 -9.24
C VAL A 407 -0.82 -22.03 -9.98
N THR A 408 0.12 -22.50 -10.81
CA THR A 408 -0.04 -23.73 -11.60
C THR A 408 1.05 -24.76 -11.33
N HIS A 409 2.24 -24.34 -10.94
CA HIS A 409 3.39 -25.19 -10.70
C HIS A 409 3.91 -25.06 -9.26
N ARG A 410 4.73 -26.03 -8.84
CA ARG A 410 5.35 -26.04 -7.50
C ARG A 410 6.14 -24.76 -7.20
N LYS A 411 6.86 -24.20 -8.19
CA LYS A 411 7.59 -22.92 -8.05
C LYS A 411 6.68 -21.74 -7.70
N ASP A 412 5.43 -21.78 -8.13
CA ASP A 412 4.46 -20.71 -7.90
C ASP A 412 3.96 -20.73 -6.45
N ILE A 413 3.91 -21.92 -5.82
CA ILE A 413 3.60 -22.07 -4.39
C ILE A 413 4.67 -21.36 -3.55
N PHE A 414 5.95 -21.59 -3.85
CA PHE A 414 7.06 -20.94 -3.14
C PHE A 414 7.04 -19.42 -3.34
N SER A 415 6.82 -18.98 -4.58
CA SER A 415 6.72 -17.55 -4.92
C SER A 415 5.53 -16.89 -4.19
N THR A 416 4.39 -17.58 -4.12
CA THR A 416 3.21 -17.11 -3.40
C THR A 416 3.47 -17.04 -1.90
N ALA A 417 4.10 -18.07 -1.32
CA ALA A 417 4.44 -18.09 0.10
C ALA A 417 5.36 -16.92 0.48
N ALA A 418 6.36 -16.59 -0.35
CA ALA A 418 7.23 -15.43 -0.15
C ALA A 418 6.43 -14.12 -0.21
N LEU A 419 5.64 -13.91 -1.26
CA LEU A 419 4.83 -12.69 -1.41
C LEU A 419 3.79 -12.50 -0.30
N VAL A 420 3.20 -13.59 0.20
CA VAL A 420 2.28 -13.50 1.34
C VAL A 420 3.01 -12.95 2.56
N LYS A 421 4.23 -13.45 2.86
CA LYS A 421 5.05 -12.97 3.98
C LYS A 421 5.48 -11.52 3.81
N GLU A 422 5.94 -11.14 2.63
CA GLU A 422 6.32 -9.75 2.35
C GLU A 422 5.16 -8.76 2.53
N ASN A 423 3.92 -9.20 2.26
CA ASN A 423 2.73 -8.38 2.42
C ASN A 423 2.19 -8.31 3.86
N GLN A 424 2.77 -9.06 4.81
CA GLN A 424 2.39 -8.99 6.22
C GLN A 424 2.97 -7.76 6.90
N SER A 425 2.32 -7.37 8.00
CA SER A 425 2.72 -6.22 8.81
C SER A 425 3.13 -6.65 10.22
N VAL A 426 4.05 -5.90 10.82
CA VAL A 426 4.57 -6.16 12.18
C VAL A 426 4.12 -5.05 13.14
N ALA A 427 3.63 -5.45 14.31
CA ALA A 427 3.40 -4.56 15.44
C ALA A 427 4.46 -4.80 16.53
N ILE A 428 5.22 -3.75 16.88
CA ILE A 428 6.16 -3.77 18.00
C ILE A 428 5.43 -3.22 19.22
N ILE A 429 5.19 -4.05 20.22
CA ILE A 429 4.57 -3.70 21.50
C ILE A 429 5.65 -3.33 22.50
N THR A 430 5.72 -2.05 22.88
CA THR A 430 6.65 -1.56 23.89
C THR A 430 6.20 -0.23 24.49
N VAL A 431 6.42 -0.06 25.79
CA VAL A 431 6.17 1.20 26.52
C VAL A 431 7.43 2.05 26.68
N SER A 432 8.58 1.55 26.24
CA SER A 432 9.88 2.14 26.53
C SER A 432 10.66 2.47 25.26
N THR A 433 11.54 3.47 25.35
CA THR A 433 12.42 3.86 24.25
C THR A 433 13.77 3.18 24.39
N LEU A 434 14.01 2.13 23.61
CA LEU A 434 15.27 1.38 23.58
C LEU A 434 16.12 1.75 22.36
N GLU A 435 17.46 1.74 22.52
CA GLU A 435 18.41 1.93 21.42
C GLU A 435 18.27 0.86 20.32
N PHE A 436 17.77 -0.31 20.68
CA PHE A 436 17.49 -1.42 19.77
C PHE A 436 16.34 -1.12 18.77
N LEU A 437 15.39 -0.25 19.14
CA LEU A 437 14.16 -0.04 18.37
C LEU A 437 14.36 0.55 16.97
N PRO A 438 15.18 1.60 16.75
CA PRO A 438 15.40 2.15 15.43
C PRO A 438 16.02 1.15 14.44
N SER A 439 17.01 0.36 14.88
CA SER A 439 17.63 -0.67 14.03
C SER A 439 16.65 -1.80 13.74
N LEU A 440 15.94 -2.29 14.77
CA LEU A 440 14.92 -3.31 14.59
C LEU A 440 13.85 -2.86 13.57
N LYS A 441 13.27 -1.67 13.75
CA LYS A 441 12.25 -1.14 12.83
C LYS A 441 12.78 -1.05 11.39
N LYS A 442 13.99 -0.53 11.21
CA LYS A 442 14.63 -0.43 9.88
C LYS A 442 14.85 -1.80 9.25
N THR A 443 15.28 -2.79 10.04
CA THR A 443 15.57 -4.14 9.57
C THR A 443 14.31 -4.91 9.23
N LEU A 444 13.25 -4.80 10.03
CA LEU A 444 11.94 -5.41 9.74
C LEU A 444 11.33 -4.84 8.45
N LEU A 445 11.46 -3.54 8.18
CA LEU A 445 10.98 -2.91 6.94
C LEU A 445 11.67 -3.44 5.66
N LYS A 446 12.77 -4.21 5.76
CA LYS A 446 13.39 -4.86 4.60
C LYS A 446 12.54 -6.02 4.05
N SER A 447 11.69 -6.64 4.88
CA SER A 447 10.97 -7.88 4.53
C SER A 447 9.48 -7.85 4.83
N PHE A 448 8.98 -6.80 5.45
CA PHE A 448 7.57 -6.64 5.79
C PHE A 448 7.01 -5.35 5.22
N LYS A 449 5.75 -5.39 4.79
CA LYS A 449 5.04 -4.28 4.16
C LYS A 449 5.00 -3.03 5.04
N SER A 450 4.77 -3.22 6.34
CA SER A 450 4.72 -2.12 7.30
C SER A 450 5.12 -2.59 8.70
N VAL A 451 5.69 -1.66 9.48
CA VAL A 451 6.15 -1.90 10.85
C VAL A 451 5.69 -0.74 11.72
N HIS A 452 4.83 -1.05 12.68
CA HIS A 452 4.21 -0.08 13.57
C HIS A 452 4.66 -0.31 15.00
N VAL A 453 5.07 0.75 15.70
CA VAL A 453 5.35 0.69 17.13
C VAL A 453 4.06 1.05 17.86
N ALA A 454 3.45 0.06 18.50
CA ALA A 454 2.25 0.20 19.31
C ALA A 454 2.66 0.24 20.78
N GLY A 455 2.16 1.22 21.54
CA GLY A 455 2.52 1.36 22.96
C GLY A 455 1.97 0.20 23.81
N ILE A 456 0.67 -0.03 23.70
CA ILE A 456 -0.06 -1.03 24.49
C ILE A 456 -0.71 -2.04 23.55
N PHE A 457 -0.59 -3.32 23.89
CA PHE A 457 -1.28 -4.37 23.15
C PHE A 457 -2.79 -4.34 23.44
N THR A 458 -3.59 -4.44 22.38
CA THR A 458 -5.03 -4.68 22.47
C THR A 458 -5.42 -5.84 21.57
N PRO A 459 -6.37 -6.71 21.96
CA PRO A 459 -6.75 -7.87 21.15
C PRO A 459 -7.21 -7.54 19.72
N GLY A 460 -7.73 -6.33 19.49
CA GLY A 460 -8.12 -5.87 18.14
C GLY A 460 -6.94 -5.73 17.17
N LEU A 461 -5.70 -5.70 17.65
CA LEU A 461 -4.52 -5.64 16.80
C LEU A 461 -4.32 -6.92 15.96
N PHE A 462 -4.86 -8.07 16.39
CA PHE A 462 -4.78 -9.28 15.57
C PHE A 462 -5.45 -9.10 14.21
N ASP A 463 -6.51 -8.31 14.10
CA ASP A 463 -7.18 -8.07 12.83
C ASP A 463 -6.34 -7.24 11.84
N LEU A 464 -5.31 -6.55 12.35
CA LEU A 464 -4.45 -5.64 11.57
C LEU A 464 -3.06 -6.22 11.29
N TYR A 465 -2.51 -7.00 12.23
CA TYR A 465 -1.13 -7.47 12.18
C TYR A 465 -1.06 -8.99 12.30
N GLN A 466 -0.16 -9.59 11.51
CA GLN A 466 0.12 -11.04 11.53
C GLN A 466 1.38 -11.35 12.35
N ASN A 467 2.19 -10.34 12.64
CA ASN A 467 3.47 -10.47 13.30
C ASN A 467 3.56 -9.49 14.46
N PHE A 468 4.08 -9.94 15.60
CA PHE A 468 4.22 -9.14 16.80
C PHE A 468 5.63 -9.26 17.38
N VAL A 469 6.15 -8.16 17.89
CA VAL A 469 7.36 -8.13 18.71
C VAL A 469 6.98 -7.53 20.05
N PHE A 470 7.05 -8.30 21.13
CA PHE A 470 6.85 -7.77 22.47
C PHE A 470 8.21 -7.53 23.11
N ILE A 471 8.44 -6.35 23.66
CA ILE A 471 9.70 -6.05 24.33
C ILE A 471 9.46 -5.84 25.82
N TYR A 472 10.15 -6.63 26.64
CA TYR A 472 10.04 -6.67 28.09
C TYR A 472 11.31 -6.14 28.74
N GLU A 473 11.15 -5.20 29.67
CA GLU A 473 12.23 -4.64 30.50
C GLU A 473 12.22 -5.18 31.95
N HIS A 474 11.30 -6.11 32.26
CA HIS A 474 11.11 -6.62 33.62
C HIS A 474 12.23 -7.57 34.07
N ASN A 475 12.26 -7.86 35.38
CA ASN A 475 13.35 -8.62 36.01
C ASN A 475 13.21 -10.15 35.90
N ASN A 476 12.00 -10.68 35.71
CA ASN A 476 11.75 -12.13 35.76
C ASN A 476 11.42 -12.70 34.35
N PRO A 477 12.26 -13.58 33.78
CA PRO A 477 12.00 -14.16 32.46
C PRO A 477 10.78 -15.11 32.45
N TYR A 478 10.36 -15.67 33.58
CA TYR A 478 9.18 -16.54 33.66
C TYR A 478 7.87 -15.80 33.32
N ASP A 479 7.80 -14.49 33.55
CA ASP A 479 6.66 -13.65 33.18
C ASP A 479 6.43 -13.67 31.65
N ILE A 480 7.47 -13.88 30.85
CA ILE A 480 7.35 -14.01 29.39
C ILE A 480 6.50 -15.23 29.05
N ILE A 481 6.71 -16.36 29.74
CA ILE A 481 5.97 -17.61 29.48
C ILE A 481 4.48 -17.42 29.78
N GLU A 482 4.15 -16.70 30.85
CA GLU A 482 2.76 -16.36 31.17
C GLU A 482 2.15 -15.46 30.08
N ASN A 483 2.93 -14.50 29.58
CA ASN A 483 2.51 -13.56 28.55
C ASN A 483 2.55 -14.11 27.11
N MET A 484 3.10 -15.31 26.87
CA MET A 484 3.09 -15.95 25.54
C MET A 484 1.67 -16.22 25.03
N ASN A 485 0.71 -16.46 25.93
CA ASN A 485 -0.68 -16.72 25.56
C ASN A 485 -1.49 -15.44 25.32
N ILE A 486 -1.03 -14.62 24.38
CA ILE A 486 -1.64 -13.31 24.02
C ILE A 486 -3.10 -13.39 23.54
N CYS A 487 -3.60 -14.60 23.22
CA CYS A 487 -4.96 -14.84 22.75
C CYS A 487 -5.89 -15.49 23.79
N ASN A 488 -5.42 -15.70 25.03
CA ASN A 488 -6.18 -16.39 26.09
C ASN A 488 -6.80 -17.72 25.61
N GLY A 489 -6.06 -18.50 24.81
CA GLY A 489 -6.51 -19.81 24.29
C GLY A 489 -7.43 -19.76 23.07
N LYS A 490 -7.80 -18.58 22.55
CA LYS A 490 -8.56 -18.48 21.29
C LYS A 490 -7.69 -18.89 20.11
N LYS A 491 -8.20 -19.80 19.26
CA LYS A 491 -7.57 -20.16 17.99
C LYS A 491 -7.68 -19.00 17.00
N LEU A 492 -6.55 -18.53 16.49
CA LEU A 492 -6.51 -17.52 15.44
C LEU A 492 -6.82 -18.15 14.08
N LYS A 493 -7.44 -17.38 13.19
CA LYS A 493 -7.79 -17.84 11.84
C LYS A 493 -6.60 -17.92 10.89
N PHE A 494 -5.53 -17.22 11.22
CA PHE A 494 -4.29 -17.18 10.46
C PHE A 494 -3.11 -17.40 11.41
N LEU A 495 -1.99 -17.83 10.84
CA LEU A 495 -0.74 -17.96 11.57
C LEU A 495 -0.29 -16.58 12.06
N CYS A 496 -0.10 -16.46 13.37
CA CYS A 496 0.47 -15.29 14.02
C CYS A 496 1.85 -15.64 14.55
N THR A 497 2.86 -14.85 14.18
CA THR A 497 4.22 -15.04 14.69
C THR A 497 4.53 -13.98 15.73
N VAL A 498 5.07 -14.39 16.87
CA VAL A 498 5.34 -13.53 18.01
C VAL A 498 6.79 -13.73 18.44
N VAL A 499 7.54 -12.65 18.56
CA VAL A 499 8.88 -12.66 19.17
C VAL A 499 8.81 -11.86 20.47
N HIS A 500 9.13 -12.53 21.58
CA HIS A 500 9.26 -11.90 22.88
C HIS A 500 10.73 -11.56 23.12
N ILE A 501 11.05 -10.28 23.17
CA ILE A 501 12.40 -9.78 23.40
C ILE A 501 12.56 -9.45 24.87
N PHE A 502 13.55 -10.08 25.50
CA PHE A 502 13.95 -9.83 26.87
C PHE A 502 15.29 -9.10 26.86
N THR A 503 15.35 -7.91 27.46
CA THR A 503 16.53 -7.03 27.35
C THR A 503 17.51 -7.12 28.52
N LYS A 504 17.29 -8.06 29.44
CA LYS A 504 18.13 -8.24 30.63
C LYS A 504 18.89 -9.55 30.50
N ASP A 505 20.13 -9.59 30.99
CA ASP A 505 20.90 -10.83 31.02
C ASP A 505 20.22 -11.83 31.97
N PHE A 506 20.22 -13.12 31.60
CA PHE A 506 19.85 -14.18 32.53
C PHE A 506 20.87 -14.20 33.68
N ASP A 507 20.40 -14.12 34.91
CA ASP A 507 21.25 -14.28 36.09
C ASP A 507 21.37 -15.76 36.50
N ASP A 508 22.31 -16.04 37.41
CA ASP A 508 22.59 -17.39 37.91
C ASP A 508 21.44 -18.02 38.71
N THR A 509 20.36 -17.26 38.98
CA THR A 509 19.18 -17.77 39.71
C THR A 509 18.19 -18.48 38.79
N ILE A 510 18.35 -18.35 37.46
CA ILE A 510 17.44 -18.95 36.49
C ILE A 510 17.96 -20.33 36.05
N ASN A 511 17.17 -21.37 36.34
CA ASN A 511 17.40 -22.69 35.76
C ASN A 511 17.00 -22.70 34.28
N PHE A 512 17.98 -22.45 33.40
CA PHE A 512 17.74 -22.38 31.96
C PHE A 512 17.09 -23.63 31.36
N VAL A 513 17.45 -24.84 31.86
CA VAL A 513 16.89 -26.11 31.36
C VAL A 513 15.39 -26.18 31.67
N GLU A 514 15.00 -25.80 32.87
CA GLU A 514 13.60 -25.75 33.29
C GLU A 514 12.83 -24.67 32.52
N PHE A 515 13.44 -23.49 32.37
CA PHE A 515 12.87 -22.39 31.60
C PHE A 515 12.63 -22.76 30.13
N GLN A 516 13.62 -23.34 29.45
CA GLN A 516 13.48 -23.83 28.07
C GLN A 516 12.42 -24.92 27.96
N LYS A 517 12.30 -25.83 28.94
CA LYS A 517 11.28 -26.88 28.97
C LYS A 517 9.87 -26.29 29.08
N HIS A 518 9.67 -25.31 29.94
CA HIS A 518 8.39 -24.59 30.06
C HIS A 518 8.06 -23.82 28.80
N ALA A 519 9.00 -23.03 28.26
CA ALA A 519 8.83 -22.27 27.03
C ALA A 519 8.45 -23.18 25.84
N SER A 520 9.17 -24.29 25.65
CA SER A 520 8.88 -25.29 24.59
C SER A 520 7.50 -25.91 24.74
N THR A 521 7.10 -26.24 25.97
CA THR A 521 5.80 -26.85 26.25
C THR A 521 4.67 -25.88 25.93
N THR A 522 4.82 -24.61 26.32
CA THR A 522 3.87 -23.54 26.02
C THR A 522 3.81 -23.25 24.52
N GLY A 523 4.96 -23.11 23.86
CA GLY A 523 5.07 -22.88 22.41
C GLY A 523 4.36 -23.96 21.58
N ARG A 524 4.53 -25.24 21.92
CA ARG A 524 3.82 -26.37 21.27
C ARG A 524 2.31 -26.36 21.50
N LYS A 525 1.82 -25.84 22.63
CA LYS A 525 0.38 -25.67 22.86
C LYS A 525 -0.17 -24.54 21.97
N LEU A 526 0.58 -23.44 21.84
CA LEU A 526 0.21 -22.28 21.05
C LEU A 526 0.12 -22.54 19.54
N THR A 527 0.91 -23.47 18.99
CA THR A 527 0.81 -23.83 17.56
C THR A 527 -0.56 -24.40 17.20
N LYS A 528 -1.26 -25.07 18.14
CA LYS A 528 -2.65 -25.53 17.94
C LYS A 528 -3.65 -24.37 17.78
N SER A 529 -3.30 -23.21 18.32
CA SER A 529 -4.05 -21.95 18.23
C SER A 529 -3.57 -21.05 17.08
N ASN A 530 -2.74 -21.58 16.16
CA ASN A 530 -2.10 -20.84 15.07
C ASN A 530 -1.17 -19.71 15.53
N ILE A 531 -0.49 -19.90 16.68
CA ILE A 531 0.50 -18.96 17.19
C ILE A 531 1.87 -19.64 17.22
N VAL A 532 2.85 -18.99 16.61
CA VAL A 532 4.27 -19.38 16.69
C VAL A 532 4.98 -18.35 17.54
N SER A 533 5.57 -18.77 18.64
CA SER A 533 6.12 -17.87 19.64
C SER A 533 7.60 -18.15 19.84
N TYR A 534 8.44 -17.13 19.83
CA TYR A 534 9.87 -17.22 20.09
C TYR A 534 10.25 -16.34 21.27
N ILE A 535 11.31 -16.71 21.99
CA ILE A 535 11.94 -15.85 22.99
C ILE A 535 13.31 -15.46 22.44
N PHE A 536 13.62 -14.17 22.45
CA PHE A 536 14.92 -13.64 22.05
C PHE A 536 15.50 -12.84 23.21
N ALA A 537 16.58 -13.34 23.79
CA ALA A 537 17.31 -12.65 24.84
C ALA A 537 18.39 -11.76 24.23
N TRP A 538 18.32 -10.48 24.54
CA TRP A 538 19.19 -9.45 24.00
C TRP A 538 19.90 -8.73 25.15
N SER A 539 21.23 -8.62 25.08
CA SER A 539 22.01 -7.91 26.10
C SER A 539 22.16 -6.43 25.74
N GLN A 540 21.89 -5.54 26.70
CA GLN A 540 22.08 -4.09 26.53
C GLN A 540 23.55 -3.66 26.40
N THR A 541 24.51 -4.56 26.64
CA THR A 541 25.95 -4.28 26.54
C THR A 541 26.50 -4.44 25.11
N ASP A 542 25.63 -4.74 24.16
CA ASP A 542 26.01 -5.08 22.79
C ASP A 542 26.48 -3.88 21.96
N SER A 543 27.52 -4.10 21.15
CA SER A 543 28.00 -3.12 20.16
C SER A 543 26.95 -2.87 19.06
N THR A 544 27.08 -1.77 18.33
CA THR A 544 26.17 -1.44 17.21
C THR A 544 26.06 -2.56 16.16
N GLU A 545 27.16 -3.29 15.92
CA GLU A 545 27.18 -4.43 14.99
C GLU A 545 26.35 -5.62 15.49
N LYS A 546 26.38 -5.88 16.81
CA LYS A 546 25.54 -6.90 17.45
C LYS A 546 24.05 -6.52 17.48
N VAL A 547 23.73 -5.23 17.59
CA VAL A 547 22.35 -4.71 17.48
C VAL A 547 21.75 -4.99 16.09
N ASP A 548 22.54 -4.80 15.03
CA ASP A 548 22.10 -5.11 13.67
C ASP A 548 21.94 -6.61 13.45
N HIS A 549 22.85 -7.44 13.97
CA HIS A 549 22.73 -8.90 13.92
C HIS A 549 21.48 -9.41 14.66
N SER A 550 21.27 -8.92 15.88
CA SER A 550 20.09 -9.24 16.69
C SER A 550 18.79 -8.85 15.99
N SER A 551 18.76 -7.67 15.37
CA SER A 551 17.61 -7.21 14.56
C SER A 551 17.34 -8.12 13.37
N GLU A 552 18.39 -8.63 12.72
CA GLU A 552 18.32 -9.55 11.59
C GLU A 552 17.84 -10.94 12.02
N THR A 553 18.23 -11.41 13.21
CA THR A 553 17.72 -12.64 13.82
C THR A 553 16.23 -12.52 14.11
N VAL A 554 15.77 -11.44 14.75
CA VAL A 554 14.34 -11.19 15.00
C VAL A 554 13.55 -11.13 13.69
N ARG A 555 14.09 -10.46 12.66
CA ARG A 555 13.48 -10.42 11.33
C ARG A 555 13.35 -11.83 10.75
N SER A 556 14.38 -12.66 10.86
CA SER A 556 14.40 -14.02 10.33
C SER A 556 13.42 -14.94 11.06
N LEU A 557 13.31 -14.83 12.39
CA LEU A 557 12.33 -15.58 13.18
C LEU A 557 10.89 -15.25 12.75
N LEU A 558 10.57 -13.96 12.63
CA LEU A 558 9.27 -13.52 12.14
C LEU A 558 9.03 -14.00 10.71
N PHE A 559 10.01 -13.80 9.83
CA PHE A 559 9.86 -14.09 8.41
C PHE A 559 9.79 -15.58 8.12
N ASP A 560 10.50 -16.45 8.85
CA ASP A 560 10.45 -17.89 8.63
C ASP A 560 9.20 -18.52 9.26
N SER A 561 8.79 -18.05 10.44
CA SER A 561 7.60 -18.53 11.17
C SER A 561 7.60 -20.06 11.34
N ASN A 562 8.78 -20.66 11.55
CA ASN A 562 8.94 -22.10 11.72
C ASN A 562 8.25 -22.61 13.00
N VAL A 563 7.15 -23.35 12.81
CA VAL A 563 6.34 -23.94 13.88
C VAL A 563 7.11 -24.91 14.78
N ASN A 564 8.16 -25.56 14.26
CA ASN A 564 8.96 -26.54 15.01
C ASN A 564 9.88 -25.87 16.04
N LEU A 565 10.17 -24.58 15.87
CA LEU A 565 10.98 -23.78 16.78
C LEU A 565 10.12 -22.97 17.76
N SER A 566 8.80 -23.20 17.80
CA SER A 566 7.91 -22.49 18.74
C SER A 566 8.27 -22.84 20.18
N GLY A 567 8.53 -21.81 21.00
CA GLY A 567 9.00 -21.91 22.38
C GLY A 567 10.52 -22.03 22.52
N THR A 568 11.28 -21.93 21.42
CA THR A 568 12.75 -21.88 21.46
C THR A 568 13.24 -20.51 21.94
N ILE A 569 14.28 -20.52 22.78
CA ILE A 569 14.99 -19.34 23.24
C ILE A 569 16.24 -19.13 22.37
N PHE A 570 16.38 -17.91 21.87
CA PHE A 570 17.50 -17.44 21.07
C PHE A 570 18.26 -16.36 21.83
N PHE A 571 19.53 -16.18 21.51
CA PHE A 571 20.43 -15.23 22.15
C PHE A 571 21.08 -14.33 21.10
N SER A 572 21.41 -13.09 21.50
CA SER A 572 22.11 -12.07 20.72
C SER A 572 23.53 -12.42 20.32
#